data_AF-A0A8B7B9Z0-F1
#
_entry.id   AF-A0A8B7B9Z0-F1
#
_cell.length_a   1.000
_cell.length_b   1.000
_cell.length_c   1.000
_cell.angle_alpha   90.00
_cell.angle_beta   90.00
_cell.angle_gamma   90.00
#
_symmetry.space_group_name_H-M   'P 1'
#
loop_
_entity.id
_entity.type
_entity.pdbx_description
1 polymer ?
#
loop_
_entity_poly.entity_id
_entity_poly.type
_entity_poly.pdbx_seq_one_letter_code
_entity_poly.pdbx_strand_id
1 'polypeptide(L)'
;MRPAVVLHGYEAVKEALIDQGEEFSGRGSFPVVEKANKGLGIIFNNGKSWKEIRRFSLMTLRNFGMGKRSIEDRVQEEACSLVEELRKTKASLCDPTFILGCAPCNVICSIIFQNRFDYKDQDFLNLMKRLNENTSIASSPWMQICNTFPLLIDYFPGSHKKLLNNIAYLKSYTLEKIREHQESLDTNNPRDFIDCFLIKMEQENHNKQSEFTIENLAITISDLFGAGTETTSTTLRYGLLLLMKYPEVT
;
A
#
# COMPACT_ATOMS: atom_id res chain seq x y z
N MET A 1 -18.80 -18.38 -13.30
CA MET A 1 -19.03 -17.21 -12.42
C MET A 1 -19.27 -17.72 -11.01
N ARG A 2 -18.67 -17.10 -10.00
CA ARG A 2 -19.00 -17.38 -8.59
C ARG A 2 -20.22 -16.52 -8.20
N PRO A 3 -21.18 -17.02 -7.40
CA PRO A 3 -22.27 -16.20 -6.91
C PRO A 3 -21.70 -15.05 -6.06
N ALA A 4 -22.28 -13.86 -6.21
CA ALA A 4 -21.91 -12.68 -5.43
C ALA A 4 -23.19 -12.05 -4.86
N VAL A 5 -23.12 -11.61 -3.60
CA VAL A 5 -24.17 -10.83 -2.94
C VAL A 5 -23.71 -9.38 -2.89
N VAL A 6 -24.56 -8.46 -3.37
CA VAL A 6 -24.27 -7.02 -3.36
C VAL A 6 -25.07 -6.38 -2.23
N LEU A 7 -24.36 -5.83 -1.25
CA LEU A 7 -24.96 -5.04 -0.19
C LEU A 7 -25.08 -3.58 -0.65
N HIS A 8 -26.27 -3.01 -0.57
CA HIS A 8 -26.54 -1.68 -1.08
C HIS A 8 -27.35 -0.86 -0.06
N GLY A 9 -26.87 0.34 0.26
CA GLY A 9 -27.46 1.23 1.25
C GLY A 9 -26.79 1.14 2.62
N TYR A 10 -26.93 2.21 3.42
CA TYR A 10 -26.25 2.36 4.71
C TYR A 10 -26.57 1.21 5.67
N GLU A 11 -27.86 0.90 5.86
CA GLU A 11 -28.32 -0.10 6.83
C GLU A 11 -27.77 -1.49 6.52
N ALA A 12 -27.94 -1.96 5.27
CA ALA A 12 -27.45 -3.27 4.85
C ALA A 12 -25.92 -3.40 4.95
N VAL A 13 -25.18 -2.34 4.60
CA VAL A 13 -23.70 -2.34 4.71
C VAL A 13 -23.27 -2.33 6.17
N LYS A 14 -23.94 -1.55 7.02
CA LYS A 14 -23.65 -1.48 8.46
C LYS A 14 -23.92 -2.81 9.14
N GLU A 15 -25.08 -3.42 8.90
CA GLU A 15 -25.47 -4.70 9.48
C GLU A 15 -24.44 -5.78 9.17
N ALA A 16 -24.05 -5.93 7.89
CA ALA A 16 -23.10 -6.94 7.50
C ALA A 16 -21.67 -6.68 8.02
N LEU A 17 -21.17 -5.44 7.95
CA LEU A 17 -19.76 -5.15 8.26
C LEU A 17 -19.49 -4.84 9.73
N ILE A 18 -20.51 -4.51 10.52
CA ILE A 18 -20.38 -4.20 11.95
C ILE A 18 -21.07 -5.28 12.79
N ASP A 19 -22.38 -5.46 12.60
CA ASP A 19 -23.17 -6.34 13.46
C ASP A 19 -22.85 -7.82 13.21
N GLN A 20 -22.48 -8.18 11.97
CA GLN A 20 -22.00 -9.51 11.54
C GLN A 20 -20.54 -9.49 11.05
N GLY A 21 -19.71 -8.65 11.67
CA GLY A 21 -18.36 -8.36 11.19
C GLY A 21 -17.42 -9.57 11.09
N GLU A 22 -17.56 -10.59 11.95
CA GLU A 22 -16.73 -11.81 11.85
C GLU A 22 -17.15 -12.69 10.66
N GLU A 23 -18.45 -12.82 10.40
CA GLU A 23 -19.03 -13.56 9.28
C GLU A 23 -18.62 -12.97 7.93
N PHE A 24 -18.57 -11.64 7.82
CA PHE A 24 -18.16 -10.92 6.61
C PHE A 24 -16.69 -10.46 6.62
N SER A 25 -15.86 -10.97 7.54
CA SER A 25 -14.45 -10.56 7.68
C SER A 25 -13.53 -11.02 6.53
N GLY A 26 -13.99 -11.97 5.71
CA GLY A 26 -13.22 -12.54 4.61
C GLY A 26 -12.91 -11.54 3.49
N ARG A 27 -11.80 -11.78 2.78
CA ARG A 27 -11.40 -11.05 1.57
C ARG A 27 -11.93 -11.76 0.33
N GLY A 28 -12.54 -10.98 -0.56
CA GLY A 28 -12.96 -11.43 -1.88
C GLY A 28 -11.77 -11.91 -2.71
N SER A 29 -12.04 -12.79 -3.68
CA SER A 29 -11.00 -13.34 -4.53
C SER A 29 -10.68 -12.39 -5.68
N PHE A 30 -9.39 -12.10 -5.87
CA PHE A 30 -8.86 -11.26 -6.95
C PHE A 30 -7.80 -12.03 -7.75
N PRO A 31 -8.21 -12.89 -8.69
CA PRO A 31 -7.34 -13.89 -9.32
C PRO A 31 -6.06 -13.34 -9.95
N VAL A 32 -6.09 -12.13 -10.52
CA VAL A 32 -4.89 -11.51 -11.10
C VAL A 32 -3.87 -11.17 -10.01
N VAL A 33 -4.30 -10.57 -8.91
CA VAL A 33 -3.40 -10.17 -7.81
C VAL A 33 -2.97 -11.38 -6.98
N GLU A 34 -3.87 -12.35 -6.78
CA GLU A 34 -3.59 -13.61 -6.08
C GLU A 34 -2.43 -14.39 -6.72
N LYS A 35 -2.29 -14.36 -8.06
CA LYS A 35 -1.13 -14.97 -8.73
C LYS A 35 0.20 -14.35 -8.34
N ALA A 36 0.22 -13.05 -8.01
CA ALA A 36 1.44 -12.37 -7.58
C ALA A 36 1.68 -12.50 -6.07
N ASN A 37 0.63 -12.32 -5.26
CA ASN A 37 0.74 -12.26 -3.81
C ASN A 37 0.73 -13.64 -3.14
N LYS A 38 0.27 -14.70 -3.84
CA LYS A 38 0.17 -16.09 -3.34
C LYS A 38 -0.61 -16.22 -2.01
N GLY A 39 -1.56 -15.32 -1.76
CA GLY A 39 -2.33 -15.30 -0.51
C GLY A 39 -1.53 -14.80 0.70
N LEU A 40 -0.46 -14.02 0.50
CA LEU A 40 0.31 -13.38 1.57
C LEU A 40 -0.07 -11.90 1.71
N GLY A 41 0.47 -11.25 2.74
CA GLY A 41 0.22 -9.84 3.05
C GLY A 41 -1.07 -9.62 3.85
N ILE A 42 -1.71 -8.47 3.62
CA ILE A 42 -2.87 -8.01 4.38
C ILE A 42 -4.09 -7.79 3.47
N ILE A 43 -3.89 -7.19 2.29
CA ILE A 43 -5.01 -6.69 1.48
C ILE A 43 -5.79 -7.85 0.84
N PHE A 44 -5.08 -8.83 0.30
CA PHE A 44 -5.65 -9.96 -0.47
C PHE A 44 -5.41 -11.32 0.22
N ASN A 45 -5.25 -11.33 1.54
CA ASN A 45 -5.00 -12.52 2.36
C ASN A 45 -6.23 -12.88 3.20
N ASN A 46 -6.40 -14.17 3.49
CA ASN A 46 -7.49 -14.72 4.31
C ASN A 46 -6.95 -15.66 5.41
N GLY A 47 -7.79 -15.94 6.40
CA GLY A 47 -7.51 -16.96 7.42
C GLY A 47 -6.54 -16.50 8.50
N LYS A 48 -5.82 -17.47 9.09
CA LYS A 48 -4.95 -17.25 10.26
C LYS A 48 -3.81 -16.27 9.95
N SER A 49 -3.12 -16.46 8.82
CA SER A 49 -2.05 -15.60 8.33
C SER A 49 -2.49 -14.14 8.28
N TRP A 50 -3.64 -13.85 7.65
CA TRP A 50 -4.20 -12.51 7.60
C TRP A 50 -4.45 -11.92 8.99
N LYS A 51 -5.06 -12.69 9.92
CA LYS A 51 -5.36 -12.20 11.28
C LYS A 51 -4.08 -11.83 12.04
N GLU A 52 -3.05 -12.68 11.99
CA GLU A 52 -1.78 -12.46 12.69
C GLU A 52 -0.99 -11.28 12.11
N ILE A 53 -0.78 -11.26 10.79
CA ILE A 53 -0.04 -10.20 10.11
C ILE A 53 -0.77 -8.87 10.23
N ARG A 54 -2.10 -8.82 10.05
CA ARG A 54 -2.88 -7.59 10.24
C ARG A 54 -2.75 -7.06 11.67
N ARG A 55 -2.87 -7.93 12.67
CA ARG A 55 -2.75 -7.54 14.09
C ARG A 55 -1.37 -6.97 14.38
N PHE A 56 -0.32 -7.68 13.96
CA PHE A 56 1.06 -7.22 14.10
C PHE A 56 1.24 -5.85 13.43
N SER A 57 0.85 -5.73 12.16
CA SER A 57 1.05 -4.50 11.40
C SER A 57 0.32 -3.31 12.00
N LEU A 58 -0.92 -3.49 12.47
CA LEU A 58 -1.67 -2.42 13.14
C LEU A 58 -1.01 -1.99 14.45
N MET A 59 -0.48 -2.93 15.24
CA MET A 59 0.25 -2.60 16.46
C MET A 59 1.54 -1.83 16.15
N THR A 60 2.31 -2.30 15.17
CA THR A 60 3.56 -1.65 14.76
C THR A 60 3.32 -0.25 14.21
N LEU A 61 2.36 -0.07 13.30
CA LEU A 61 1.99 1.25 12.77
C LEU A 61 1.57 2.22 13.89
N ARG A 62 0.77 1.75 14.87
CA ARG A 62 0.39 2.56 16.04
C ARG A 62 1.55 2.91 16.96
N ASN A 63 2.57 2.07 17.04
CA ASN A 63 3.79 2.35 17.80
C ASN A 63 4.63 3.42 17.12
N PHE A 64 4.71 3.41 15.79
CA PHE A 64 5.33 4.48 14.98
C PHE A 64 4.45 5.74 14.80
N GLY A 65 3.36 5.84 15.57
CA GLY A 65 2.55 7.06 15.68
C GLY A 65 1.32 7.12 14.77
N MET A 66 1.08 6.13 13.91
CA MET A 66 -0.12 6.12 13.08
C MET A 66 -1.39 6.15 13.95
N GLY A 67 -2.24 7.15 13.75
CA GLY A 67 -3.43 7.40 14.56
C GLY A 67 -3.15 8.01 15.95
N LYS A 68 -1.94 8.50 16.20
CA LYS A 68 -1.53 9.27 17.38
C LYS A 68 -0.93 10.60 16.95
N ARG A 69 -0.77 11.53 17.89
CA ARG A 69 -0.13 12.82 17.64
C ARG A 69 1.35 12.70 17.20
N SER A 70 2.03 11.60 17.54
CA SER A 70 3.45 11.44 17.21
C SER A 70 3.77 11.24 15.73
N ILE A 71 2.79 10.99 14.85
CA ILE A 71 2.99 11.04 13.39
C ILE A 71 2.91 12.46 12.83
N GLU A 72 2.37 13.41 13.61
CA GLU A 72 2.16 14.80 13.19
C GLU A 72 3.46 15.42 12.69
N ASP A 73 4.57 15.22 13.41
CA ASP A 73 5.88 15.76 13.04
C ASP A 73 6.32 15.29 11.64
N ARG A 74 6.12 14.01 11.32
CA ARG A 74 6.46 13.43 10.00
C ARG A 74 5.59 14.01 8.89
N VAL A 75 4.30 14.22 9.18
CA VAL A 75 3.37 14.82 8.22
C VAL A 75 3.68 16.30 8.01
N GLN A 76 4.02 17.02 9.08
CA GLN A 76 4.41 18.43 9.01
C GLN A 76 5.73 18.61 8.23
N GLU A 77 6.72 17.76 8.45
CA GLU A 77 7.98 17.74 7.69
C GLU A 77 7.72 17.54 6.19
N GLU A 78 6.88 16.57 5.81
CA GLU A 78 6.50 16.37 4.41
C GLU A 78 5.64 17.51 3.86
N ALA A 79 4.78 18.11 4.67
CA ALA A 79 3.99 19.27 4.24
C ALA A 79 4.89 20.48 3.92
N CYS A 80 5.90 20.75 4.74
CA CYS A 80 6.90 21.77 4.48
C CYS A 80 7.63 21.49 3.15
N SER A 81 8.09 20.27 2.97
CA SER A 81 8.78 19.85 1.74
C SER A 81 7.89 19.96 0.50
N LEU A 82 6.62 19.56 0.61
CA LEU A 82 5.64 19.67 -0.46
C LEU A 82 5.42 21.14 -0.86
N VAL A 83 5.30 22.05 0.10
CA VAL A 83 5.16 23.48 -0.16
C VAL A 83 6.40 24.04 -0.86
N GLU A 84 7.60 23.61 -0.47
CA GLU A 84 8.83 24.00 -1.16
C GLU A 84 8.87 23.53 -2.61
N GLU A 85 8.48 22.29 -2.88
CA GLU A 85 8.41 21.77 -4.26
C GLU A 85 7.35 22.48 -5.09
N LEU A 86 6.18 22.79 -4.52
CA LEU A 86 5.17 23.60 -5.20
C LEU A 86 5.69 25.01 -5.50
N ARG A 87 6.43 25.66 -4.60
CA ARG A 87 7.04 26.99 -4.85
C ARG A 87 8.04 26.97 -6.01
N LYS A 88 8.78 25.87 -6.20
CA LYS A 88 9.74 25.71 -7.30
C LYS A 88 9.07 25.76 -8.68
N THR A 89 7.77 25.48 -8.78
CA THR A 89 7.01 25.60 -10.03
C THR A 89 6.84 27.05 -10.49
N LYS A 90 7.08 28.05 -9.62
CA LYS A 90 6.95 29.49 -9.92
C LYS A 90 5.60 29.84 -10.57
N ALA A 91 4.51 29.20 -10.11
CA ALA A 91 3.16 29.37 -10.64
C ALA A 91 3.00 29.04 -12.13
N SER A 92 3.93 28.27 -12.71
CA SER A 92 3.77 27.72 -14.06
C SER A 92 2.78 26.56 -14.07
N LEU A 93 2.16 26.33 -15.23
CA LEU A 93 1.30 25.16 -15.44
C LEU A 93 2.11 23.88 -15.21
N CYS A 94 1.69 23.06 -14.24
CA CYS A 94 2.31 21.79 -13.94
C CYS A 94 1.26 20.73 -13.64
N ASP A 95 1.57 19.47 -13.96
CA ASP A 95 0.80 18.33 -13.46
C ASP A 95 1.23 18.02 -12.01
N PRO A 96 0.35 18.21 -11.00
CA PRO A 96 0.71 18.01 -9.60
C PRO A 96 0.74 16.54 -9.19
N THR A 97 0.47 15.59 -10.10
CA THR A 97 0.30 14.17 -9.78
C THR A 97 1.46 13.58 -8.99
N PHE A 98 2.70 13.83 -9.42
CA PHE A 98 3.88 13.31 -8.73
C PHE A 98 4.25 14.13 -7.50
N ILE A 99 4.12 15.46 -7.56
CA ILE A 99 4.42 16.35 -6.43
C ILE A 99 3.53 16.02 -5.23
N LEU A 100 2.21 15.90 -5.45
CA LEU A 100 1.25 15.52 -4.42
C LEU A 100 1.37 14.05 -4.00
N GLY A 101 1.87 13.18 -4.88
CA GLY A 101 2.08 11.77 -4.57
C GLY A 101 3.30 11.51 -3.69
N CYS A 102 4.35 12.32 -3.83
CA CYS A 102 5.58 12.16 -3.06
C CYS A 102 5.36 12.36 -1.55
N ALA A 103 4.51 13.31 -1.15
CA ALA A 103 4.24 13.57 0.27
C ALA A 103 3.68 12.35 1.04
N PRO A 104 2.51 11.77 0.69
CA PRO A 104 2.00 10.59 1.38
C PRO A 104 2.91 9.37 1.24
N CYS A 105 3.62 9.25 0.11
CA CYS A 105 4.59 8.19 -0.11
C CYS A 105 5.78 8.28 0.87
N ASN A 106 6.35 9.48 1.05
CA ASN A 106 7.44 9.68 2.00
C ASN A 106 6.98 9.49 3.46
N VAL A 107 5.75 9.90 3.80
CA VAL A 107 5.20 9.62 5.13
C VAL A 107 5.20 8.11 5.40
N ILE A 108 4.70 7.28 4.47
CA ILE A 108 4.70 5.82 4.67
C ILE A 108 6.11 5.23 4.59
N CYS A 109 6.99 5.72 3.70
CA CYS A 109 8.41 5.31 3.64
C CYS A 109 9.16 5.56 4.95
N SER A 110 8.89 6.68 5.63
CA SER A 110 9.52 6.97 6.92
C SER A 110 9.14 5.94 8.00
N ILE A 111 7.97 5.31 7.87
CA ILE A 111 7.47 4.30 8.82
C ILE A 111 7.99 2.91 8.45
N ILE A 112 8.11 2.63 7.15
CA ILE A 112 8.49 1.31 6.65
C ILE A 112 10.02 1.13 6.60
N PHE A 113 10.75 2.13 6.10
CA PHE A 113 12.18 2.04 5.76
C PHE A 113 13.07 3.00 6.56
N GLN A 114 12.49 3.75 7.51
CA GLN A 114 13.12 4.90 8.19
C GLN A 114 13.77 5.91 7.21
N ASN A 115 13.26 5.99 5.98
CA ASN A 115 13.87 6.76 4.91
C ASN A 115 12.87 7.71 4.24
N ARG A 116 13.40 8.81 3.73
CA ARG A 116 12.69 9.83 2.96
C ARG A 116 13.40 10.01 1.63
N PHE A 117 12.64 9.98 0.54
CA PHE A 117 13.20 10.16 -0.80
C PHE A 117 13.11 11.64 -1.22
N ASP A 118 14.13 12.09 -1.96
CA ASP A 118 14.07 13.35 -2.67
C ASP A 118 12.99 13.28 -3.76
N TYR A 119 12.25 14.37 -3.99
CA TYR A 119 11.16 14.41 -4.96
C TYR A 119 11.66 14.25 -6.41
N LYS A 120 12.98 14.36 -6.65
CA LYS A 120 13.64 14.17 -7.94
C LYS A 120 14.36 12.82 -8.06
N ASP A 121 14.37 12.02 -7.00
CA ASP A 121 14.95 10.68 -7.02
C ASP A 121 14.27 9.84 -8.12
N GLN A 122 15.06 9.34 -9.06
CA GLN A 122 14.53 8.65 -10.23
C GLN A 122 13.96 7.27 -9.89
N ASP A 123 14.52 6.58 -8.91
CA ASP A 123 14.03 5.28 -8.48
C ASP A 123 12.70 5.43 -7.76
N PHE A 124 12.59 6.45 -6.92
CA PHE A 124 11.35 6.82 -6.24
C PHE A 124 10.23 7.21 -7.21
N LEU A 125 10.53 8.09 -8.17
CA LEU A 125 9.57 8.48 -9.22
C LEU A 125 9.16 7.28 -10.08
N ASN A 126 10.07 6.34 -10.34
CA ASN A 126 9.75 5.09 -11.03
C ASN A 126 8.81 4.18 -10.21
N LEU A 127 9.00 4.07 -8.90
CA LEU A 127 8.06 3.35 -8.01
C LEU A 127 6.67 4.01 -8.06
N MET A 128 6.61 5.33 -7.87
CA MET A 128 5.37 6.11 -7.90
C MET A 128 4.62 5.95 -9.23
N LYS A 129 5.34 6.01 -10.34
CA LYS A 129 4.75 5.82 -11.68
C LYS A 129 4.12 4.44 -11.82
N ARG A 130 4.79 3.39 -11.34
CA ARG A 130 4.26 2.02 -11.40
C ARG A 130 3.05 1.83 -10.49
N LEU A 131 3.03 2.45 -9.32
CA LEU A 131 1.85 2.44 -8.45
C LEU A 131 0.64 3.10 -9.12
N ASN A 132 0.80 4.28 -9.69
CA ASN A 132 -0.26 4.97 -10.43
C ASN A 132 -0.74 4.16 -11.64
N GLU A 133 0.19 3.56 -12.39
CA GLU A 133 -0.16 2.63 -13.47
C GLU A 133 -0.94 1.41 -12.97
N ASN A 134 -0.59 0.85 -11.81
CA ASN A 134 -1.31 -0.28 -11.22
C ASN A 134 -2.75 0.10 -10.87
N THR A 135 -2.97 1.27 -10.27
CA THR A 135 -4.31 1.79 -9.96
C THR A 135 -5.16 1.95 -11.23
N SER A 136 -4.57 2.53 -12.28
CA SER A 136 -5.21 2.71 -13.59
C SER A 136 -5.56 1.38 -14.25
N ILE A 137 -4.62 0.43 -14.24
CA ILE A 137 -4.83 -0.92 -14.80
C ILE A 137 -5.87 -1.69 -14.00
N ALA A 138 -5.83 -1.63 -12.66
CA ALA A 138 -6.77 -2.30 -11.78
C ALA A 138 -8.21 -1.82 -12.00
N SER A 139 -8.37 -0.54 -12.34
CA SER A 139 -9.67 0.09 -12.62
C SER A 139 -10.16 -0.15 -14.07
N SER A 140 -9.38 -0.83 -14.91
CA SER A 140 -9.72 -1.02 -16.33
C SER A 140 -10.80 -2.10 -16.56
N PRO A 141 -11.63 -1.98 -17.61
CA PRO A 141 -12.61 -3.01 -17.97
C PRO A 141 -11.97 -4.39 -18.21
N TRP A 142 -10.77 -4.41 -18.80
CA TRP A 142 -10.03 -5.64 -19.03
C TRP A 142 -9.69 -6.36 -17.72
N MET A 143 -9.35 -5.63 -16.66
CA MET A 143 -9.09 -6.23 -15.35
C MET A 143 -10.34 -6.90 -14.76
N GLN A 144 -11.50 -6.26 -14.90
CA GLN A 144 -12.78 -6.83 -14.44
C GLN A 144 -13.09 -8.15 -15.17
N ILE A 145 -12.81 -8.20 -16.48
CA ILE A 145 -12.95 -9.43 -17.28
C ILE A 145 -11.99 -10.52 -16.78
N CYS A 146 -10.71 -10.22 -16.59
CA CYS A 146 -9.72 -11.19 -16.09
C CYS A 146 -10.07 -11.72 -14.69
N ASN A 147 -10.57 -10.87 -13.78
CA ASN A 147 -10.98 -11.30 -12.45
C ASN A 147 -12.23 -12.18 -12.48
N THR A 148 -13.14 -11.95 -13.43
CA THR A 148 -14.36 -12.76 -13.60
C THR A 148 -14.07 -14.11 -14.28
N PHE A 149 -13.10 -14.13 -15.21
CA PHE A 149 -12.71 -15.29 -16.00
C PHE A 149 -11.19 -15.55 -15.89
N PRO A 150 -10.73 -16.20 -14.79
CA PRO A 150 -9.31 -16.34 -14.48
C PRO A 150 -8.50 -17.09 -15.55
N LEU A 151 -9.15 -17.96 -16.33
CA LEU A 151 -8.50 -18.67 -17.43
C LEU A 151 -7.87 -17.71 -18.44
N LEU A 152 -8.46 -16.54 -18.66
CA LEU A 152 -7.94 -15.56 -19.63
C LEU A 152 -6.57 -15.00 -19.23
N ILE A 153 -6.21 -15.05 -17.94
CA ILE A 153 -4.95 -14.52 -17.40
C ILE A 153 -3.74 -15.29 -17.96
N ASP A 154 -3.87 -16.61 -18.18
CA ASP A 154 -2.75 -17.43 -18.66
C ASP A 154 -2.61 -17.41 -20.17
N TYR A 155 -3.73 -17.33 -20.90
CA TYR A 155 -3.73 -17.51 -22.35
C TYR A 155 -3.68 -16.22 -23.17
N PHE A 156 -4.14 -15.09 -22.63
CA PHE A 156 -4.24 -13.85 -23.39
C PHE A 156 -3.16 -12.83 -23.01
N PRO A 157 -2.64 -12.03 -23.96
CA PRO A 157 -1.89 -10.82 -23.64
C PRO A 157 -2.84 -9.75 -23.05
N GLY A 158 -2.29 -8.77 -22.32
CA GLY A 158 -3.08 -7.64 -21.84
C GLY A 158 -2.44 -6.88 -20.70
N SER A 159 -3.15 -5.84 -20.23
CA SER A 159 -2.69 -4.96 -19.15
C SER A 159 -2.41 -5.68 -17.84
N HIS A 160 -3.06 -6.82 -17.58
CA HIS A 160 -2.80 -7.69 -16.43
C HIS A 160 -1.34 -8.19 -16.36
N LYS A 161 -0.68 -8.46 -17.49
CA LYS A 161 0.75 -8.81 -17.50
C LYS A 161 1.63 -7.65 -17.07
N LYS A 162 1.27 -6.43 -17.48
CA LYS A 162 1.95 -5.20 -17.03
C LYS A 162 1.78 -5.00 -15.52
N LEU A 163 0.58 -5.24 -14.98
CA LEU A 163 0.33 -5.22 -13.53
C LEU A 163 1.21 -6.23 -12.79
N LEU A 164 1.26 -7.49 -13.25
CA LEU A 164 2.11 -8.53 -12.65
C LEU A 164 3.60 -8.14 -12.67
N ASN A 165 4.08 -7.57 -13.78
CA ASN A 165 5.46 -7.08 -13.87
C ASN A 165 5.74 -5.92 -12.91
N ASN A 166 4.80 -5.00 -12.73
CA ASN A 166 4.93 -3.91 -11.78
C ASN A 166 4.94 -4.42 -10.32
N ILE A 167 4.10 -5.40 -9.99
CA ILE A 167 4.10 -6.03 -8.66
C ILE A 167 5.42 -6.77 -8.42
N ALA A 168 5.92 -7.52 -9.41
CA ALA A 168 7.21 -8.19 -9.31
C ALA A 168 8.36 -7.20 -9.08
N TYR A 169 8.35 -6.04 -9.76
CA TYR A 169 9.33 -4.98 -9.54
C TYR A 169 9.28 -4.42 -8.11
N LEU A 170 8.09 -4.09 -7.60
CA LEU A 170 7.92 -3.62 -6.21
C LEU A 170 8.37 -4.66 -5.18
N LYS A 171 8.09 -5.94 -5.44
CA LYS A 171 8.56 -7.04 -4.60
C LYS A 171 10.08 -7.13 -4.59
N SER A 172 10.74 -7.04 -5.74
CA SER A 172 12.21 -7.05 -5.83
C SER A 172 12.85 -5.88 -5.10
N TYR A 173 12.32 -4.66 -5.30
CA TYR A 173 12.77 -3.47 -4.57
C TYR A 173 12.64 -3.64 -3.06
N THR A 174 11.50 -4.17 -2.62
CA THR A 174 11.24 -4.43 -1.20
C THR A 174 12.19 -5.48 -0.62
N LEU A 175 12.49 -6.55 -1.38
CA LEU A 175 13.42 -7.60 -0.95
C LEU A 175 14.85 -7.05 -0.78
N GLU A 176 15.28 -6.14 -1.65
CA GLU A 176 16.55 -5.45 -1.51
C GLU A 176 16.59 -4.62 -0.22
N LYS A 177 15.53 -3.86 0.07
CA LYS A 177 15.41 -3.12 1.34
C LYS A 177 15.38 -4.02 2.56
N ILE A 178 14.67 -5.14 2.52
CA ILE A 178 14.69 -6.12 3.62
C ILE A 178 16.12 -6.63 3.87
N ARG A 179 16.88 -6.92 2.81
CA ARG A 179 18.26 -7.38 2.93
C ARG A 179 19.16 -6.33 3.60
N GLU A 180 19.06 -5.06 3.18
CA GLU A 180 19.80 -3.95 3.82
C GLU A 180 19.50 -3.87 5.34
N HIS A 181 18.24 -4.11 5.73
CA HIS A 181 17.83 -4.10 7.14
C HIS A 181 18.38 -5.32 7.88
N GLN A 182 18.37 -6.51 7.27
CA GLN A 182 18.96 -7.72 7.86
C GLN A 182 20.46 -7.56 8.14
N GLU A 183 21.20 -6.90 7.26
CA GLU A 183 22.64 -6.66 7.41
C GLU A 183 22.97 -5.66 8.54
N SER A 184 22.01 -4.80 8.91
CA SER A 184 22.19 -3.72 9.89
C SER A 184 21.24 -3.81 11.10
N LEU A 185 20.60 -4.97 11.31
CA LEU A 185 19.56 -5.14 12.32
C LEU A 185 20.12 -5.05 13.74
N ASP A 186 19.58 -4.12 14.54
CA ASP A 186 19.78 -4.07 15.99
C ASP A 186 18.47 -4.42 16.71
N THR A 187 18.46 -5.59 17.37
CA THR A 187 17.28 -6.11 18.06
C THR A 187 16.87 -5.26 19.27
N ASN A 188 17.78 -4.44 19.82
CA ASN A 188 17.49 -3.57 20.96
C ASN A 188 16.93 -2.22 20.54
N ASN A 189 17.13 -1.82 19.28
CA ASN A 189 16.72 -0.52 18.77
C ASN A 189 16.08 -0.63 17.37
N PRO A 190 14.86 -1.18 17.27
CA PRO A 190 14.17 -1.32 15.99
C PRO A 190 13.86 0.06 15.39
N ARG A 191 14.33 0.29 14.16
CA ARG A 191 14.24 1.57 13.47
C ARG A 191 12.86 1.85 12.88
N ASP A 192 12.24 0.82 12.33
CA ASP A 192 11.05 0.91 11.50
C ASP A 192 10.25 -0.40 11.49
N PHE A 193 9.25 -0.44 10.61
CA PHE A 193 8.39 -1.60 10.44
C PHE A 193 9.17 -2.88 10.06
N ILE A 194 10.19 -2.77 9.20
CA ILE A 194 10.96 -3.92 8.71
C ILE A 194 11.71 -4.55 9.87
N ASP A 195 12.43 -3.73 10.65
CA ASP A 195 13.16 -4.22 11.83
C ASP A 195 12.22 -4.91 12.82
N CYS A 196 11.07 -4.29 13.13
CA CYS A 196 10.08 -4.91 14.02
C CYS A 196 9.62 -6.28 13.50
N PHE A 197 9.39 -6.42 12.19
CA PHE A 197 8.95 -7.68 11.60
C PHE A 197 10.06 -8.72 11.62
N LEU A 198 11.30 -8.33 11.30
CA LEU A 198 12.46 -9.22 11.34
C LEU A 198 12.73 -9.75 12.76
N ILE A 199 12.66 -8.89 13.77
CA ILE A 199 12.77 -9.27 15.18
C ILE A 199 11.65 -10.24 15.56
N LYS A 200 10.41 -9.96 15.14
CA LYS A 200 9.27 -10.85 15.39
C LYS A 200 9.44 -12.21 14.71
N MET A 201 9.98 -12.24 13.50
CA MET A 201 10.34 -13.47 12.79
C MET A 201 11.41 -14.26 13.52
N GLU A 202 12.44 -13.61 14.06
CA GLU A 202 13.49 -14.27 14.86
C GLU A 202 12.92 -14.88 16.15
N GLN A 203 12.01 -14.19 16.83
CA GLN A 203 11.30 -14.71 18.02
C GLN A 203 10.44 -15.94 17.73
N GLU A 204 10.02 -16.15 16.48
CA GLU A 204 9.20 -17.27 16.05
C GLU A 204 9.97 -18.34 15.27
N ASN A 205 11.31 -18.26 15.21
CA ASN A 205 12.15 -19.16 14.42
C ASN A 205 11.95 -20.67 14.72
N HIS A 206 11.55 -21.02 15.94
CA HIS A 206 11.28 -22.39 16.37
C HIS A 206 9.85 -22.85 16.04
N ASN A 207 8.96 -21.94 15.66
CA ASN A 207 7.58 -22.24 15.29
C ASN A 207 7.47 -22.54 13.79
N LYS A 208 7.39 -23.82 13.43
CA LYS A 208 7.21 -24.26 12.04
C LYS A 208 5.89 -23.82 11.39
N GLN A 209 4.93 -23.35 12.19
CA GLN A 209 3.64 -22.80 11.72
C GLN A 209 3.62 -21.26 11.77
N SER A 210 4.79 -20.61 11.89
CA SER A 210 4.87 -19.15 11.88
C SER A 210 4.51 -18.61 10.50
N GLU A 211 3.69 -17.57 10.49
CA GLU A 211 3.29 -16.83 9.29
C GLU A 211 4.29 -15.71 8.97
N PHE A 212 5.24 -15.44 9.85
CA PHE A 212 6.28 -14.43 9.69
C PHE A 212 7.41 -14.99 8.82
N THR A 213 7.34 -14.71 7.52
CA THR A 213 8.36 -15.10 6.55
C THR A 213 8.83 -13.88 5.75
N ILE A 214 10.03 -13.97 5.15
CA ILE A 214 10.56 -12.92 4.27
C ILE A 214 9.62 -12.66 3.08
N GLU A 215 9.00 -13.70 2.51
CA GLU A 215 8.05 -13.50 1.41
C GLU A 215 6.80 -12.76 1.88
N ASN A 216 6.28 -13.09 3.07
CA ASN A 216 5.12 -12.42 3.64
C ASN A 216 5.43 -10.96 4.02
N LEU A 217 6.63 -10.70 4.56
CA LEU A 217 7.13 -9.36 4.83
C LEU A 217 7.18 -8.52 3.55
N ALA A 218 7.76 -9.06 2.47
CA ALA A 218 7.87 -8.34 1.20
C ALA A 218 6.50 -7.95 0.61
N ILE A 219 5.51 -8.86 0.67
CA ILE A 219 4.15 -8.56 0.23
C ILE A 219 3.47 -7.57 1.19
N THR A 220 3.67 -7.71 2.50
CA THR A 220 3.10 -6.80 3.51
C THR A 220 3.59 -5.36 3.34
N ILE A 221 4.90 -5.17 3.09
CA ILE A 221 5.46 -3.86 2.80
C ILE A 221 4.88 -3.30 1.50
N SER A 222 4.78 -4.12 0.45
CA SER A 222 4.20 -3.70 -0.83
C SER A 222 2.73 -3.26 -0.65
N ASP A 223 1.96 -3.97 0.17
CA ASP A 223 0.58 -3.62 0.53
C ASP A 223 0.52 -2.27 1.25
N LEU A 224 1.34 -2.07 2.30
CA LEU A 224 1.36 -0.83 3.07
C LEU A 224 1.82 0.38 2.23
N PHE A 225 2.88 0.19 1.46
CA PHE A 225 3.45 1.21 0.57
C PHE A 225 2.44 1.64 -0.51
N GLY A 226 1.83 0.67 -1.21
CA GLY A 226 0.85 0.96 -2.24
C GLY A 226 -0.42 1.62 -1.70
N ALA A 227 -0.99 1.07 -0.62
CA ALA A 227 -2.22 1.58 -0.03
C ALA A 227 -2.05 2.98 0.58
N GLY A 228 -0.94 3.23 1.29
CA GLY A 228 -0.66 4.51 1.94
C GLY A 228 -0.41 5.65 0.95
N THR A 229 0.09 5.32 -0.24
CA THR A 229 0.49 6.29 -1.26
C THR A 229 -0.64 6.69 -2.20
N GLU A 230 -1.21 5.70 -2.90
CA GLU A 230 -2.04 5.97 -4.08
C GLU A 230 -3.39 6.61 -3.75
N THR A 231 -4.05 6.11 -2.70
CA THR A 231 -5.39 6.57 -2.30
C THR A 231 -5.35 8.00 -1.76
N THR A 232 -4.37 8.29 -0.89
CA THR A 232 -4.14 9.63 -0.34
C THR A 232 -3.75 10.63 -1.43
N SER A 233 -2.80 10.27 -2.29
CA SER A 233 -2.39 11.09 -3.44
C SER A 233 -3.56 11.44 -4.35
N THR A 234 -4.37 10.44 -4.70
CA THR A 234 -5.56 10.64 -5.55
C THR A 234 -6.58 11.53 -4.87
N THR A 235 -6.80 11.37 -3.57
CA THR A 235 -7.71 12.22 -2.79
C THR A 235 -7.26 13.68 -2.78
N LEU A 236 -5.97 13.94 -2.55
CA LEU A 236 -5.40 15.30 -2.60
C LEU A 236 -5.56 15.94 -3.98
N ARG A 237 -5.24 15.19 -5.05
CA ARG A 237 -5.40 15.65 -6.44
C ARG A 237 -6.85 16.00 -6.75
N TYR A 238 -7.78 15.14 -6.35
CA TYR A 238 -9.21 15.37 -6.57
C TYR A 238 -9.73 16.54 -5.73
N GLY A 239 -9.26 16.67 -4.49
CA GLY A 239 -9.54 17.81 -3.62
C GLY A 239 -9.14 19.14 -4.26
N LEU A 240 -7.91 19.25 -4.76
CA LEU A 240 -7.48 20.47 -5.46
C LEU A 240 -8.30 20.74 -6.72
N LEU A 241 -8.63 19.72 -7.51
CA LEU A 241 -9.50 19.86 -8.67
C LEU A 241 -10.88 20.42 -8.31
N LEU A 242 -11.45 19.96 -7.19
CA LEU A 242 -12.73 20.46 -6.69
C LEU A 242 -12.62 21.91 -6.18
N LEU A 243 -11.56 22.27 -5.46
CA LEU A 243 -11.34 23.65 -5.00
C LEU A 243 -11.14 24.62 -6.17
N MET A 244 -10.49 24.19 -7.26
CA MET A 244 -10.40 24.99 -8.49
C MET A 244 -11.75 25.17 -9.18
N LYS A 245 -12.66 24.19 -9.07
CA LYS A 245 -14.01 24.26 -9.64
C LYS A 245 -14.96 25.14 -8.83
N TYR A 246 -14.78 25.20 -7.51
CA TYR A 246 -15.61 25.91 -6.55
C TYR A 246 -14.78 26.92 -5.73
N PRO A 247 -14.31 28.01 -6.37
CA PRO A 247 -13.40 28.96 -5.74
C PRO A 247 -14.00 29.68 -4.52
N GLU A 248 -15.33 29.71 -4.37
CA GLU A 248 -16.03 30.27 -3.21
C GLU A 248 -15.83 29.50 -1.90
N VAL A 249 -15.31 28.27 -1.97
CA VAL A 249 -15.00 27.43 -0.79
C VAL A 249 -13.61 27.77 -0.21
N THR A 250 -12.72 28.35 -1.03
CA THR A 250 -11.35 28.78 -0.66
C THR A 250 -11.31 30.21 -0.17
#